data_AF-A0A847CAH9-F1
#
_entry.id   AF-A0A847CAH9-F1
#
_cell.length_a   1.000
_cell.length_b   1.000
_cell.length_c   1.000
_cell.angle_alpha   90.00
_cell.angle_beta   90.00
_cell.angle_gamma   90.00
#
_symmetry.space_group_name_H-M   'P 1'
#
loop_
_entity.id
_entity.type
_entity.pdbx_description
1 polymer ?
#
loop_
_entity_poly.entity_id
_entity_poly.type
_entity_poly.pdbx_seq_one_letter_code
_entity_poly.pdbx_strand_id
1 'polypeptide(L)' 'INDDLSEFERDVLALYLLGYDYTALVQRLDTTTKSVDNALQRARKKLKPKRRD' A
#
# COMPACT_ATOMS: atom_id res chain seq x y z
N ILE A 1 15.30 3.51 -2.47
CA ILE A 1 14.24 3.54 -1.42
C ILE A 1 12.89 3.01 -1.95
N ASN A 2 12.70 2.83 -3.27
CA ASN A 2 11.38 2.53 -3.82
C ASN A 2 11.27 1.27 -4.70
N ASP A 3 12.36 0.57 -5.01
CA ASP A 3 12.35 -0.46 -6.07
C ASP A 3 11.63 -1.77 -5.72
N ASP A 4 11.29 -2.01 -4.45
CA ASP A 4 10.56 -3.23 -4.08
C ASP A 4 9.03 -3.07 -4.14
N LEU A 5 8.49 -1.85 -4.08
CA LEU A 5 7.04 -1.62 -4.08
C LEU A 5 6.49 -1.68 -5.49
N SER A 6 5.45 -2.50 -5.69
CA SER A 6 4.64 -2.46 -6.90
C SER A 6 3.98 -1.09 -7.05
N GLU A 7 3.72 -0.67 -8.28
CA GLU A 7 2.98 0.57 -8.60
C GLU A 7 1.67 0.66 -7.80
N PHE A 8 0.91 -0.44 -7.74
CA PHE A 8 -0.32 -0.53 -6.95
C PHE A 8 -0.08 -0.34 -5.44
N GLU A 9 0.98 -0.93 -4.90
CA GLU A 9 1.33 -0.78 -3.48
C GLU A 9 1.73 0.66 -3.15
N ARG A 10 2.37 1.33 -4.10
CA ARG A 10 2.81 2.72 -3.97
C ARG A 10 1.62 3.68 -4.04
N ASP A 11 0.67 3.45 -4.95
CA ASP A 11 -0.54 4.25 -5.08
C ASP A 11 -1.44 4.12 -3.85
N VAL A 12 -1.67 2.88 -3.39
CA VAL A 12 -2.41 2.62 -2.16
C VAL A 12 -1.76 3.32 -0.97
N LEU A 13 -0.44 3.19 -0.82
CA LEU A 13 0.29 3.81 0.27
C LEU A 13 0.25 5.34 0.20
N ALA A 14 0.40 5.93 -0.99
CA ALA A 14 0.36 7.37 -1.19
C ALA A 14 -1.01 7.95 -0.81
N LEU A 15 -2.10 7.33 -1.28
CA LEU A 15 -3.46 7.74 -0.92
C LEU A 15 -3.73 7.57 0.58
N TYR A 16 -3.25 6.49 1.18
CA TYR A 16 -3.37 6.27 2.62
C TYR A 16 -2.61 7.35 3.42
N LEU A 17 -1.39 7.70 3.01
CA LEU A 17 -0.59 8.76 3.65
C LEU A 17 -1.18 10.16 3.47
N LEU A 18 -1.92 10.39 2.37
CA LEU A 18 -2.69 11.61 2.16
C LEU A 18 -3.95 11.71 3.03
N GLY A 19 -4.28 10.66 3.80
CA GLY A 19 -5.42 10.63 4.71
C GLY A 19 -6.74 10.22 4.07
N TYR A 20 -6.71 9.59 2.88
CA TYR A 20 -7.93 9.06 2.27
C TYR A 20 -8.44 7.83 3.03
N ASP A 21 -9.76 7.72 3.15
CA ASP A 21 -10.42 6.56 3.74
C ASP A 21 -10.31 5.32 2.87
N TYR A 22 -10.30 4.14 3.51
CA TYR A 22 -10.23 2.84 2.83
C TYR A 22 -11.30 2.68 1.74
N THR A 23 -12.52 3.14 1.97
CA THR A 23 -13.62 3.11 0.98
C THR A 23 -13.33 4.00 -0.22
N ALA A 24 -12.71 5.17 -0.01
CA ALA A 24 -12.29 6.05 -1.10
C ALA A 24 -11.17 5.42 -1.93
N LEU A 25 -10.20 4.74 -1.30
CA LEU A 25 -9.15 4.00 -2.01
C LEU A 25 -9.74 2.88 -2.87
N VAL A 26 -10.68 2.11 -2.32
CA VAL A 26 -11.37 1.00 -3.00
C VAL A 26 -12.10 1.48 -4.25
N GLN A 27 -12.84 2.58 -4.12
CA GLN A 27 -13.54 3.19 -5.27
C GLN A 27 -12.57 3.76 -6.30
N ARG A 28 -11.49 4.40 -5.86
CA ARG A 28 -10.55 5.11 -6.75
C ARG A 28 -9.62 4.17 -7.51
N LEU A 29 -9.25 3.05 -6.89
CA LEU A 29 -8.37 2.03 -7.47
C LEU A 29 -9.14 0.88 -8.11
N ASP A 30 -10.47 1.01 -8.21
CA ASP A 30 -11.39 -0.01 -8.72
C ASP A 30 -11.08 -1.41 -8.18
N THR A 31 -10.95 -1.49 -6.86
CA THR A 31 -10.47 -2.69 -6.18
C THR A 31 -11.31 -2.98 -4.95
N THR A 32 -10.98 -4.04 -4.21
CA THR A 32 -11.69 -4.40 -2.97
C THR A 32 -10.94 -3.91 -1.74
N THR A 33 -11.65 -3.71 -0.62
CA THR A 33 -11.04 -3.41 0.68
C THR A 33 -9.96 -4.42 1.07
N LYS A 34 -10.19 -5.71 0.73
CA LYS A 34 -9.22 -6.78 0.92
C LYS A 34 -7.95 -6.60 0.09
N SER A 35 -8.07 -6.16 -1.16
CA SER A 35 -6.92 -5.86 -2.02
C SER A 35 -6.12 -4.66 -1.52
N VAL A 36 -6.80 -3.60 -1.05
CA VAL A 36 -6.14 -2.44 -0.41
C VAL A 36 -5.38 -2.86 0.84
N ASP A 37 -5.99 -3.68 1.70
CA ASP A 37 -5.34 -4.20 2.91
C ASP A 37 -4.11 -5.07 2.57
N ASN A 38 -4.26 -5.99 1.61
CA ASN A 38 -3.16 -6.81 1.12
C ASN A 38 -2.00 -5.95 0.57
N ALA A 39 -2.31 -4.88 -0.17
CA ALA A 39 -1.31 -3.97 -0.69
C ALA A 39 -0.59 -3.19 0.42
N LEU A 40 -1.33 -2.66 1.41
CA LEU A 40 -0.75 -1.99 2.58
C LEU A 40 0.12 -2.93 3.41
N GLN A 41 -0.33 -4.17 3.64
CA GLN A 41 0.48 -5.18 4.33
C GLN A 41 1.78 -5.47 3.59
N ARG A 42 1.71 -5.72 2.28
CA ARG A 42 2.92 -5.98 1.47
C ARG A 42 3.84 -4.77 1.43
N ALA A 43 3.28 -3.57 1.27
CA ALA A 43 4.03 -2.33 1.28
C ALA A 43 4.78 -2.15 2.61
N ARG A 44 4.09 -2.33 3.73
CA ARG A 44 4.70 -2.28 5.08
C ARG A 44 5.78 -3.35 5.25
N LYS A 45 5.57 -4.57 4.76
CA LYS A 45 6.54 -5.66 4.88
C LYS A 45 7.83 -5.37 4.08
N LYS A 46 7.71 -4.74 2.91
CA LYS A 46 8.83 -4.31 2.08
C LYS A 46 9.56 -3.10 2.64
N LEU A 47 8.82 -2.15 3.23
CA LEU A 47 9.37 -0.97 3.90
C LEU A 47 10.04 -1.30 5.24
N LYS A 48 9.69 -2.43 5.85
CA LYS A 48 10.34 -2.88 7.08
C LYS A 48 11.79 -3.22 6.73
N PRO A 49 12.78 -2.50 7.28
CA PRO A 49 14.17 -2.82 7.00
C PRO A 49 14.41 -4.27 7.38
N LYS A 50 14.91 -5.06 6.43
CA LYS A 50 15.45 -6.39 6.71
C LYS A 50 16.52 -6.14 7.76
N ARG A 51 16.23 -6.40 9.03
CA ARG A 51 17.27 -6.47 10.05
C ARG A 51 18.25 -7.50 9.49
N ARG A 52 19.43 -7.01 9.12
CA ARG A 52 20.55 -7.86 8.73
C ARG A 52 20.98 -8.49 10.05
N ASP A 53 20.48 -9.70 10.31
CA ASP A 53 21.06 -10.60 11.29
C ASP A 53 22.38 -11.16 10.72
#